data_AF-A0A1J6XFN1-F1
#
_entry.id   AF-A0A1J6XFN1-F1
#
_cell.length_a   1.000
_cell.length_b   1.000
_cell.length_c   1.000
_cell.angle_alpha   90.00
_cell.angle_beta   90.00
_cell.angle_gamma   90.00
#
_symmetry.space_group_name_H-M   'P 1'
#
loop_
_entity.id
_entity.type
_entity.pdbx_description
1 polymer ?
#
loop_
_entity_poly.entity_id
_entity_poly.type
_entity_poly.pdbx_seq_one_letter_code
_entity_poly.pdbx_strand_id
1 'polypeptide(L)'
;MTADSPNVVLSGRALDGLELILSGILDPLAGYSLPTDRNSEAGLTAELCIATHVVPGQQLVIHDPDRTPLAVCHIERVREADAGTRWIEGPVSRLQPPEHGYARRLRPTVHTDLTGCTVGLFSGLPEDSDLSAVRSAARGGPVALTYVGESDDRTTAAGIQLLTASVADSPDTRVLFVPEVDLGGHADVAAEVVTRLGAADVIDRRRPVVTSEGAVVLFTGLSGAGKSTLARALVEYLHAFTTRSAVLLDGDDVRRELAGELGFGPADRDRNLRRIAWVAARVAEVGGLAVCAPIAPFAASRAAMRDAVEPRSPFIVVYVSTPLAVAEERDRKGLYEKARSGLITDFTGIGSPYEIPEDADLELNTAESSVEDCIRGVVRLLEQRGVLKRFV
;
A
#
# COMPACT_ATOMS: atom_id res chain seq x y z
N MET A 1 35.49 14.43 -14.57
CA MET A 1 34.19 14.11 -15.20
C MET A 1 33.74 15.38 -15.92
N THR A 2 33.51 15.30 -17.22
CA THR A 2 33.04 16.44 -18.03
C THR A 2 31.56 16.72 -17.72
N ALA A 3 31.10 17.96 -17.94
CA ALA A 3 29.72 18.38 -17.67
C ALA A 3 28.64 17.66 -18.52
N ASP A 4 29.04 16.78 -19.44
CA ASP A 4 28.18 16.07 -20.41
C ASP A 4 27.97 14.58 -20.10
N SER A 5 28.51 14.04 -19.00
CA SER A 5 28.24 12.63 -18.66
C SER A 5 26.77 12.45 -18.24
N PRO A 6 26.03 11.47 -18.81
CA PRO A 6 24.66 11.22 -18.41
C PRO A 6 24.64 10.87 -16.92
N ASN A 7 23.68 11.43 -16.21
CA ASN A 7 23.50 11.20 -14.79
C ASN A 7 22.02 11.00 -14.45
N VAL A 8 21.80 10.38 -13.28
CA VAL A 8 20.47 10.17 -12.71
C VAL A 8 20.53 10.39 -11.21
N VAL A 9 19.48 10.99 -10.66
CA VAL A 9 19.26 11.10 -9.21
C VAL A 9 18.26 10.01 -8.81
N LEU A 10 18.64 9.13 -7.89
CA LEU A 10 17.75 8.11 -7.32
C LEU A 10 17.20 8.56 -5.98
N SER A 11 16.01 8.07 -5.65
CA SER A 11 15.33 8.26 -4.37
C SER A 11 14.46 7.04 -4.06
N GLY A 12 13.97 6.95 -2.82
CA GLY A 12 13.12 5.87 -2.34
C GLY A 12 13.68 4.48 -2.67
N ARG A 13 12.79 3.59 -3.12
CA ARG A 13 13.12 2.18 -3.43
C ARG A 13 14.26 2.00 -4.45
N ALA A 14 14.38 2.88 -5.43
CA ALA A 14 15.44 2.78 -6.45
C ALA A 14 16.82 3.07 -5.86
N LEU A 15 16.90 4.06 -4.96
CA LEU A 15 18.12 4.33 -4.21
C LEU A 15 18.42 3.17 -3.25
N ASP A 16 17.42 2.68 -2.52
CA ASP A 16 17.58 1.55 -1.61
C ASP A 16 18.14 0.29 -2.29
N GLY A 17 17.63 -0.02 -3.48
CA GLY A 17 18.15 -1.13 -4.29
C GLY A 17 19.61 -0.93 -4.67
N LEU A 18 20.00 0.27 -5.11
CA LEU A 18 21.39 0.61 -5.39
C LEU A 18 22.27 0.40 -4.15
N GLU A 19 21.85 0.89 -2.99
CA GLU A 19 22.64 0.78 -1.75
C GLU A 19 22.88 -0.67 -1.34
N LEU A 20 21.88 -1.54 -1.49
CA LEU A 20 22.04 -2.97 -1.22
C LEU A 20 23.04 -3.62 -2.19
N ILE A 21 23.02 -3.27 -3.49
CA ILE A 21 24.03 -3.72 -4.47
C ILE A 21 25.42 -3.25 -4.03
N LEU A 22 25.58 -1.96 -3.74
CA LEU A 22 26.86 -1.34 -3.35
C LEU A 22 27.40 -1.83 -1.99
N SER A 23 26.54 -2.42 -1.17
CA SER A 23 26.91 -3.00 0.12
C SER A 23 27.66 -4.34 -0.03
N GLY A 24 27.55 -4.99 -1.20
CA GLY A 24 28.09 -6.31 -1.49
C GLY A 24 27.26 -7.47 -0.93
N ILE A 25 26.18 -7.21 -0.20
CA ILE A 25 25.31 -8.26 0.37
C ILE A 25 24.66 -9.08 -0.75
N LEU A 26 24.33 -8.46 -1.88
CA LEU A 26 23.59 -9.12 -2.95
C LEU A 26 24.48 -9.89 -3.95
N ASP A 27 25.77 -10.07 -3.69
CA ASP A 27 26.71 -10.80 -4.56
C ASP A 27 26.16 -12.17 -5.04
N PRO A 28 26.17 -12.51 -6.34
CA PRO A 28 26.90 -11.87 -7.43
C PRO A 28 26.18 -10.69 -8.12
N LEU A 29 25.06 -10.19 -7.58
CA LEU A 29 24.38 -9.04 -8.13
C LEU A 29 25.23 -7.78 -7.97
N ALA A 30 25.92 -7.40 -9.04
CA ALA A 30 26.86 -6.28 -9.07
C ALA A 30 26.40 -5.12 -9.97
N GLY A 31 25.14 -5.11 -10.40
CA GLY A 31 24.62 -4.06 -11.26
C GLY A 31 23.17 -4.27 -11.69
N TYR A 32 22.74 -3.53 -12.70
CA TYR A 32 21.38 -3.59 -13.22
C TYR A 32 21.26 -4.56 -14.40
N SER A 33 20.07 -5.12 -14.59
CA SER A 33 19.70 -6.04 -15.66
C SER A 33 18.40 -5.59 -16.31
N LEU A 34 18.21 -5.95 -17.58
CA LEU A 34 16.93 -5.71 -18.25
C LEU A 34 15.84 -6.62 -17.67
N PRO A 35 14.59 -6.15 -17.58
CA PRO A 35 13.49 -7.00 -17.12
C PRO A 35 13.34 -8.24 -18.01
N THR A 36 13.45 -9.44 -17.45
CA THR A 36 13.23 -10.70 -18.17
C THR A 36 11.75 -11.07 -18.17
N ASP A 37 11.29 -11.86 -19.15
CA ASP A 37 9.93 -12.41 -19.17
C ASP A 37 9.78 -13.46 -18.05
N ARG A 38 9.63 -13.03 -16.78
CA ARG A 38 9.18 -13.72 -15.54
C ARG A 38 9.56 -15.21 -15.28
N ASN A 39 10.39 -15.84 -16.11
CA ASN A 39 10.71 -17.27 -16.13
C ASN A 39 12.24 -17.49 -16.15
N SER A 40 12.99 -16.72 -15.39
CA SER A 40 14.40 -17.05 -15.11
C SER A 40 14.51 -17.73 -13.75
N GLU A 41 14.94 -18.99 -13.73
CA GLU A 41 15.33 -19.76 -12.53
C GLU A 41 16.58 -19.19 -11.81
N ALA A 42 16.88 -17.88 -11.94
CA ALA A 42 18.24 -17.33 -11.90
C ALA A 42 18.39 -16.12 -10.96
N GLY A 43 18.32 -16.33 -9.64
CA GLY A 43 18.82 -15.37 -8.65
C GLY A 43 18.08 -14.02 -8.56
N LEU A 44 18.63 -13.11 -7.73
CA LEU A 44 18.16 -11.73 -7.59
C LEU A 44 18.51 -10.91 -8.84
N THR A 45 17.57 -10.10 -9.33
CA THR A 45 17.82 -9.13 -10.41
C THR A 45 17.59 -7.71 -9.89
N ALA A 46 18.34 -6.73 -10.39
CA ALA A 46 18.07 -5.32 -10.12
C ALA A 46 17.74 -4.62 -11.43
N GLU A 47 16.65 -3.89 -11.47
CA GLU A 47 16.20 -3.19 -12.66
C GLU A 47 16.29 -1.67 -12.43
N LEU A 48 16.73 -0.92 -13.44
CA LEU A 48 16.71 0.54 -13.38
C LEU A 48 16.15 1.13 -14.67
N CYS A 49 15.06 1.88 -14.54
CA CYS A 49 14.44 2.63 -15.64
C CYS A 49 14.73 4.12 -15.47
N ILE A 50 15.25 4.76 -16.51
CA ILE A 50 15.63 6.18 -16.49
C ILE A 50 15.01 6.94 -17.66
N ALA A 51 14.68 8.21 -17.45
CA ALA A 51 14.21 9.11 -18.51
C ALA A 51 15.34 9.72 -19.34
N THR A 52 16.59 9.58 -18.89
CA THR A 52 17.77 10.13 -19.57
C THR A 52 18.12 9.31 -20.80
N HIS A 53 18.38 9.99 -21.93
CA HIS A 53 18.87 9.31 -23.12
C HIS A 53 20.27 8.74 -22.87
N VAL A 54 20.38 7.41 -22.97
CA VAL A 54 21.63 6.67 -22.81
C VAL A 54 21.79 5.65 -23.93
N VAL A 55 23.03 5.32 -24.27
CA VAL A 55 23.38 4.28 -25.23
C VAL A 55 24.41 3.30 -24.65
N PRO A 56 24.45 2.04 -25.14
CA PRO A 56 25.50 1.08 -24.78
C PRO A 56 26.91 1.66 -24.92
N GLY A 57 27.79 1.34 -23.98
CA GLY A 57 29.18 1.83 -23.89
C GLY A 57 29.34 3.12 -23.09
N GLN A 58 28.25 3.81 -22.71
CA GLN A 58 28.32 5.01 -21.86
C GLN A 58 28.41 4.66 -20.37
N GLN A 59 28.93 5.62 -19.59
CA GLN A 59 28.88 5.61 -18.13
C GLN A 59 27.75 6.52 -17.65
N LEU A 60 26.86 5.98 -16.82
CA LEU A 60 25.82 6.74 -16.12
C LEU A 60 26.23 6.97 -14.68
N VAL A 61 26.34 8.22 -14.28
CA VAL A 61 26.63 8.60 -12.89
C VAL A 61 25.34 8.59 -12.10
N ILE A 62 25.32 7.87 -11.00
CA ILE A 62 24.15 7.74 -10.13
C ILE A 62 24.36 8.56 -8.87
N HIS A 63 23.43 9.47 -8.59
CA HIS A 63 23.46 10.37 -7.46
C HIS A 63 22.35 10.05 -6.45
N ASP A 64 22.57 10.44 -5.20
CA ASP A 64 21.52 10.53 -4.19
C ASP A 64 20.67 11.82 -4.38
N PRO A 65 19.61 12.02 -3.56
CA PRO A 65 18.75 13.21 -3.64
C PRO A 65 19.48 14.54 -3.42
N ASP A 66 20.61 14.53 -2.70
CA ASP A 66 21.47 15.69 -2.44
C ASP A 66 22.48 15.93 -3.58
N ARG A 67 22.37 15.16 -4.67
CA ARG A 67 23.27 15.17 -5.84
C ARG A 67 24.70 14.71 -5.54
N THR A 68 24.89 13.94 -4.48
CA THR A 68 26.16 13.30 -4.15
C THR A 68 26.35 12.08 -5.06
N PRO A 69 27.46 11.97 -5.83
CA PRO A 69 27.65 10.87 -6.77
C PRO A 69 28.00 9.56 -6.05
N LEU A 70 27.09 8.59 -6.00
CA LEU A 70 27.27 7.35 -5.25
C LEU A 70 27.94 6.24 -6.06
N ALA A 71 27.62 6.13 -7.34
CA ALA A 71 28.07 5.04 -8.19
C ALA A 71 28.10 5.41 -9.68
N VAL A 72 28.73 4.55 -10.48
CA VAL A 72 28.72 4.60 -11.94
C VAL A 72 28.20 3.28 -12.48
N CYS A 73 27.16 3.32 -13.30
CA CYS A 73 26.73 2.17 -14.10
C CYS A 73 27.43 2.21 -15.46
N HIS A 74 28.14 1.14 -15.81
CA HIS A 74 28.65 0.95 -17.17
C HIS A 74 27.55 0.31 -18.01
N ILE A 75 26.98 1.06 -18.95
CA ILE A 75 25.82 0.60 -19.69
C ILE A 75 26.26 -0.38 -20.78
N GLU A 76 25.82 -1.63 -20.66
CA GLU A 76 26.08 -2.68 -21.63
C GLU A 76 24.90 -2.85 -22.59
N ARG A 77 23.67 -2.80 -22.07
CA ARG A 77 22.45 -2.88 -22.86
C ARG A 77 21.42 -1.86 -22.40
N VAL A 78 20.54 -1.50 -23.33
CA VAL A 78 19.43 -0.59 -23.10
C VAL A 78 18.21 -1.14 -23.80
N ARG A 79 17.03 -1.08 -23.17
CA ARG A 79 15.75 -1.42 -23.79
C ARG A 79 14.76 -0.29 -23.56
N GLU A 80 14.00 0.05 -24.60
CA GLU A 80 12.92 1.01 -24.44
C GLU A 80 11.86 0.48 -23.46
N ALA A 81 11.44 1.35 -22.56
CA ALA A 81 10.32 1.13 -21.66
C ALA A 81 9.11 1.90 -22.22
N ASP A 82 8.50 2.77 -21.43
CA ASP A 82 7.37 3.61 -21.82
C ASP A 82 7.69 5.11 -21.68
N ALA A 83 6.99 5.94 -22.45
CA ALA A 83 7.01 7.41 -22.30
C ALA A 83 8.42 8.05 -22.31
N GLY A 84 9.31 7.57 -23.19
CA GLY A 84 10.66 8.10 -23.34
C GLY A 84 11.65 7.65 -22.28
N THR A 85 11.26 6.72 -21.41
CA THR A 85 12.16 6.08 -20.44
C THR A 85 12.82 4.81 -21.02
N ARG A 86 13.93 4.40 -20.40
CA ARG A 86 14.78 3.31 -20.86
C ARG A 86 15.23 2.46 -19.68
N TRP A 87 15.05 1.15 -19.80
CA TRP A 87 15.70 0.17 -18.93
C TRP A 87 17.17 0.08 -19.28
N ILE A 88 18.03 0.06 -18.27
CA ILE A 88 19.47 -0.13 -18.45
C ILE A 88 19.93 -1.46 -17.89
N GLU A 89 20.99 -1.98 -18.47
CA GLU A 89 21.73 -3.11 -17.95
C GLU A 89 23.22 -2.83 -17.98
N GLY A 90 23.90 -3.32 -16.93
CA GLY A 90 25.33 -3.38 -16.84
C GLY A 90 25.82 -3.23 -15.39
N PRO A 91 27.13 -3.44 -15.19
CA PRO A 91 27.72 -3.46 -13.86
C PRO A 91 27.77 -2.05 -13.25
N VAL A 92 27.66 -2.00 -11.93
CA VAL A 92 27.70 -0.78 -11.13
C VAL A 92 28.97 -0.76 -10.29
N SER A 93 29.78 0.28 -10.47
CA SER A 93 30.99 0.54 -9.70
C SER A 93 30.71 1.59 -8.63
N ARG A 94 31.07 1.31 -7.38
CA ARG A 94 30.92 2.24 -6.27
C ARG A 94 31.89 3.41 -6.39
N LEU A 95 31.40 4.64 -6.19
CA LEU A 95 32.24 5.82 -6.02
C LEU A 95 32.48 6.14 -4.55
N GLN A 96 31.43 6.06 -3.72
CA GLN A 96 31.52 6.34 -2.29
C GLN A 96 30.47 5.53 -1.50
N PRO A 97 30.60 5.39 -0.16
CA PRO A 97 29.51 4.85 0.66
C PRO A 97 28.21 5.61 0.45
N PRO A 98 27.06 4.91 0.45
CA PRO A 98 25.80 5.58 0.66
C PRO A 98 25.75 6.21 2.05
N GLU A 99 25.36 7.48 2.10
CA GLU A 99 25.19 8.24 3.34
C GLU A 99 23.76 8.75 3.55
N HIS A 100 22.83 8.41 2.65
CA HIS A 100 21.47 8.94 2.65
C HIS A 100 20.52 8.17 3.60
N GLY A 101 19.54 8.88 4.16
CA GLY A 101 18.47 8.31 4.99
C GLY A 101 18.80 8.19 6.50
N TYR A 102 17.76 8.27 7.33
CA TYR A 102 17.88 8.28 8.80
C TYR A 102 18.31 6.92 9.40
N ALA A 103 18.08 5.82 8.67
CA ALA A 103 18.38 4.46 9.12
C ALA A 103 19.78 3.96 8.70
N ARG A 104 20.60 4.81 8.09
CA ARG A 104 21.93 4.44 7.54
C ARG A 104 22.78 3.61 8.51
N ARG A 105 22.87 4.00 9.79
CA ARG A 105 23.71 3.31 10.78
C ARG A 105 23.24 1.90 11.14
N LEU A 106 21.99 1.59 10.80
CA LEU A 106 21.35 0.31 11.07
C LEU A 106 21.30 -0.58 9.81
N ARG A 107 21.65 -0.03 8.64
CA ARG A 107 21.69 -0.82 7.40
C ARG A 107 22.80 -1.86 7.49
N PRO A 108 22.52 -3.12 7.13
CA PRO A 108 23.56 -4.11 7.05
C PRO A 108 24.51 -3.80 5.89
N THR A 109 25.74 -4.26 6.04
CA THR A 109 26.77 -4.33 5.00
C THR A 109 27.30 -5.75 4.91
N VAL A 110 28.13 -6.06 3.91
CA VAL A 110 28.82 -7.37 3.83
C VAL A 110 29.64 -7.73 5.09
N HIS A 111 29.97 -6.73 5.94
CA HIS A 111 30.67 -6.94 7.21
C HIS A 111 29.72 -7.21 8.40
N THR A 112 28.42 -7.24 8.18
CA THR A 112 27.42 -7.50 9.22
C THR A 112 27.34 -9.00 9.47
N ASP A 113 28.03 -9.49 10.50
CA ASP A 113 28.00 -10.92 10.81
C ASP A 113 26.75 -11.30 11.62
N LEU A 114 25.87 -12.13 11.07
CA LEU A 114 24.71 -12.70 11.78
C LEU A 114 24.87 -14.20 12.03
N THR A 115 26.08 -14.75 11.90
CA THR A 115 26.38 -16.17 12.14
C THR A 115 25.92 -16.59 13.53
N GLY A 116 25.07 -17.61 13.59
CA GLY A 116 24.54 -18.13 14.85
C GLY A 116 23.47 -17.26 15.50
N CYS A 117 23.10 -16.12 14.91
CA CYS A 117 22.03 -15.26 15.41
C CYS A 117 20.65 -15.77 14.99
N THR A 118 19.70 -15.73 15.91
CA THR A 118 18.28 -15.79 15.58
C THR A 118 17.80 -14.39 15.25
N VAL A 119 17.21 -14.21 14.07
CA VAL A 119 16.80 -12.92 13.54
C VAL A 119 15.28 -12.81 13.52
N GLY A 120 14.72 -11.79 14.17
CA GLY A 120 13.31 -11.43 14.04
C GLY A 120 13.11 -10.39 12.94
N LEU A 121 12.26 -10.65 11.95
CA LEU A 121 11.87 -9.65 10.95
C LEU A 121 10.59 -8.93 11.37
N PHE A 122 10.57 -7.61 11.31
CA PHE A 122 9.44 -6.77 11.70
C PHE A 122 9.19 -5.69 10.65
N SER A 123 7.94 -5.41 10.34
CA SER A 123 7.51 -4.22 9.57
C SER A 123 6.44 -3.42 10.32
N GLY A 124 6.20 -3.82 11.57
CA GLY A 124 5.22 -3.32 12.52
C GLY A 124 5.88 -3.11 13.88
N LEU A 125 5.14 -2.58 14.85
CA LEU A 125 5.64 -2.50 16.22
C LEU A 125 5.67 -3.90 16.84
N PRO A 126 6.83 -4.35 17.37
CA PRO A 126 6.89 -5.63 18.06
C PRO A 126 6.09 -5.57 19.36
N GLU A 127 5.29 -6.59 19.64
CA GLU A 127 4.72 -6.80 20.97
C GLU A 127 5.74 -7.52 21.87
N ASP A 128 5.56 -7.43 23.19
CA ASP A 128 6.38 -8.19 24.16
C ASP A 128 6.34 -9.71 23.88
N SER A 129 5.22 -10.19 23.36
CA SER A 129 5.02 -11.58 22.95
C SER A 129 5.91 -11.97 21.76
N ASP A 130 6.09 -11.06 20.80
CA ASP A 130 6.95 -11.28 19.63
C ASP A 130 8.43 -11.27 20.05
N LEU A 131 8.84 -10.30 20.87
CA LEU A 131 10.21 -10.23 21.41
C LEU A 131 10.55 -11.48 22.22
N SER A 132 9.61 -11.94 23.06
CA SER A 132 9.75 -13.16 23.84
C SER A 132 9.86 -14.40 22.96
N ALA A 133 9.08 -14.47 21.87
CA ALA A 133 9.15 -15.57 20.93
C ALA A 133 10.51 -15.65 20.23
N VAL A 134 11.05 -14.51 19.78
CA VAL A 134 12.39 -14.46 19.16
C VAL A 134 13.47 -14.92 20.15
N ARG A 135 13.43 -14.40 21.38
CA ARG A 135 14.39 -14.78 22.43
C ARG A 135 14.28 -16.25 22.83
N SER A 136 13.06 -16.78 22.92
CA SER A 136 12.82 -18.19 23.23
C SER A 136 13.37 -19.10 22.14
N ALA A 137 13.20 -18.72 20.88
CA ALA A 137 13.72 -19.47 19.75
C ALA A 137 15.25 -19.46 19.68
N ALA A 138 15.88 -18.35 20.10
CA ALA A 138 17.33 -18.25 20.22
C ALA A 138 17.95 -19.18 21.26
N ARG A 139 17.15 -19.74 22.20
CA ARG A 139 17.61 -20.65 23.27
C ARG A 139 18.82 -20.13 24.06
N GLY A 140 18.86 -18.82 24.30
CA GLY A 140 19.98 -18.14 24.98
C GLY A 140 21.16 -17.77 24.08
N GLY A 141 21.06 -17.99 22.76
CA GLY A 141 21.99 -17.50 21.75
C GLY A 141 21.74 -16.02 21.36
N PRO A 142 22.59 -15.46 20.49
CA PRO A 142 22.51 -14.05 20.10
C PRO A 142 21.26 -13.76 19.26
N VAL A 143 20.71 -12.55 19.42
CA VAL A 143 19.48 -12.11 18.75
C VAL A 143 19.74 -10.85 17.93
N ALA A 144 19.18 -10.80 16.73
CA ALA A 144 19.04 -9.56 15.97
C ALA A 144 17.57 -9.29 15.64
N LEU A 145 17.15 -8.02 15.72
CA LEU A 145 15.83 -7.57 15.31
C LEU A 145 15.99 -6.67 14.10
N THR A 146 15.30 -7.00 13.01
CA THR A 146 15.38 -6.28 11.75
C THR A 146 14.05 -5.59 11.49
N TYR A 147 14.07 -4.27 11.31
CA TYR A 147 12.94 -3.53 10.78
C TYR A 147 13.01 -3.51 9.24
N VAL A 148 11.87 -3.77 8.59
CA VAL A 148 11.70 -3.84 7.13
C VAL A 148 10.66 -2.80 6.72
N GLY A 149 11.01 -1.95 5.76
CA GLY A 149 10.12 -0.91 5.24
C GLY A 149 10.84 0.06 4.30
N GLU A 150 10.14 1.10 3.85
CA GLU A 150 10.69 2.11 2.94
C GLU A 150 11.55 3.14 3.68
N SER A 151 12.71 3.46 3.11
CA SER A 151 13.70 4.31 3.78
C SER A 151 13.34 5.78 3.90
N ASP A 152 12.39 6.26 3.11
CA ASP A 152 11.83 7.61 3.13
C ASP A 152 10.47 7.70 3.83
N ASP A 153 9.90 6.57 4.27
CA ASP A 153 8.64 6.54 5.01
C ASP A 153 8.83 6.95 6.48
N ARG A 154 7.95 7.84 6.95
CA ARG A 154 7.95 8.32 8.35
C ARG A 154 7.53 7.24 9.33
N THR A 155 6.68 6.31 8.91
CA THR A 155 6.23 5.21 9.78
C THR A 155 7.36 4.23 10.01
N THR A 156 8.14 3.92 8.97
CA THR A 156 9.40 3.17 9.07
C THR A 156 10.36 3.84 10.06
N ALA A 157 10.50 5.17 10.01
CA ALA A 157 11.36 5.91 10.94
C ALA A 157 10.94 5.73 12.40
N ALA A 158 9.65 5.90 12.67
CA ALA A 158 9.09 5.69 14.00
C ALA A 158 9.24 4.22 14.46
N GLY A 159 8.98 3.27 13.56
CA GLY A 159 9.11 1.84 13.84
C GLY A 159 10.53 1.43 14.21
N ILE A 160 11.54 1.93 13.51
CA ILE A 160 12.95 1.72 13.83
C ILE A 160 13.30 2.32 15.21
N GLN A 161 12.88 3.54 15.49
CA GLN A 161 13.14 4.19 16.78
C GLN A 161 12.52 3.41 17.93
N LEU A 162 11.28 2.95 17.76
CA LEU A 162 10.57 2.15 18.76
C LEU A 162 11.23 0.78 18.93
N LEU A 163 11.56 0.08 17.85
CA LEU A 163 12.29 -1.19 17.91
C LEU A 163 13.62 -1.04 18.66
N THR A 164 14.37 0.03 18.37
CA THR A 164 15.63 0.35 19.06
C THR A 164 15.41 0.62 20.54
N ALA A 165 14.38 1.39 20.90
CA ALA A 165 14.04 1.69 22.28
C ALA A 165 13.62 0.44 23.06
N SER A 166 12.84 -0.46 22.45
CA SER A 166 12.35 -1.70 23.08
C SER A 166 13.46 -2.67 23.50
N VAL A 167 14.67 -2.51 22.95
CA VAL A 167 15.83 -3.36 23.28
C VAL A 167 17.02 -2.57 23.82
N ALA A 168 16.83 -1.31 24.19
CA ALA A 168 17.91 -0.46 24.71
C ALA A 168 18.61 -1.07 25.94
N ASP A 169 17.87 -1.79 26.79
CA ASP A 169 18.39 -2.46 27.99
C ASP A 169 18.96 -3.86 27.70
N SER A 170 19.00 -4.29 26.44
CA SER A 170 19.46 -5.61 26.01
C SER A 170 20.71 -5.48 25.14
N PRO A 171 21.91 -5.31 25.74
CA PRO A 171 23.14 -5.01 25.01
C PRO A 171 23.55 -6.10 24.01
N ASP A 172 23.07 -7.33 24.21
CA ASP A 172 23.32 -8.47 23.34
C ASP A 172 22.35 -8.55 22.14
N THR A 173 21.39 -7.63 22.04
CA THR A 173 20.42 -7.56 20.93
C THR A 173 20.84 -6.52 19.91
N ARG A 174 21.03 -6.94 18.66
CA ARG A 174 21.36 -6.04 17.55
C ARG A 174 20.09 -5.58 16.86
N VAL A 175 20.06 -4.32 16.42
CA VAL A 175 18.97 -3.78 15.58
C VAL A 175 19.51 -3.48 14.20
N LEU A 176 18.80 -3.95 13.19
CA LEU A 176 19.10 -3.72 11.78
C LEU A 176 17.90 -3.08 11.07
N PHE A 177 18.18 -2.41 9.96
CA PHE A 177 17.19 -1.94 9.01
C PHE A 177 17.48 -2.52 7.64
N VAL A 178 16.50 -3.20 7.05
CA VAL A 178 16.58 -3.71 5.68
C VAL A 178 15.50 -3.02 4.85
N PRO A 179 15.85 -2.22 3.84
CA PRO A 179 14.85 -1.53 3.05
C PRO A 179 14.01 -2.53 2.24
N GLU A 180 12.73 -2.23 2.09
CA GLU A 180 11.84 -2.98 1.22
C GLU A 180 12.03 -2.53 -0.23
N VAL A 181 12.64 -3.40 -1.04
CA VAL A 181 13.00 -3.12 -2.44
C VAL A 181 12.42 -4.17 -3.36
N ASP A 182 12.12 -3.78 -4.60
CA ASP A 182 11.75 -4.72 -5.65
C ASP A 182 13.00 -5.10 -6.44
N LEU A 183 13.43 -6.36 -6.32
CA LEU A 183 14.54 -6.96 -7.06
C LEU A 183 14.01 -7.94 -8.11
N GLY A 184 13.16 -7.42 -9.00
CA GLY A 184 12.69 -8.10 -10.21
C GLY A 184 11.92 -9.39 -9.95
N GLY A 185 10.99 -9.34 -8.99
CA GLY A 185 10.06 -10.45 -8.70
C GLY A 185 10.47 -11.38 -7.56
N HIS A 186 11.53 -11.07 -6.82
CA HIS A 186 11.87 -11.80 -5.60
C HIS A 186 10.86 -11.47 -4.48
N ALA A 187 10.14 -12.48 -3.99
CA ALA A 187 9.02 -12.29 -3.05
C ALA A 187 9.45 -11.76 -1.67
N ASP A 188 10.71 -11.95 -1.27
CA ASP A 188 11.18 -11.57 0.06
C ASP A 188 12.68 -11.24 0.11
N VAL A 189 13.02 -10.00 -0.24
CA VAL A 189 14.42 -9.51 -0.21
C VAL A 189 14.97 -9.43 1.22
N ALA A 190 14.12 -9.15 2.23
CA ALA A 190 14.59 -9.00 3.59
C ALA A 190 15.09 -10.32 4.19
N ALA A 191 14.35 -11.41 3.98
CA ALA A 191 14.77 -12.75 4.39
C ALA A 191 16.07 -13.18 3.67
N GLU A 192 16.18 -12.89 2.38
CA GLU A 192 17.39 -13.18 1.59
C GLU A 192 18.61 -12.43 2.14
N VAL A 193 18.47 -11.14 2.42
CA VAL A 193 19.55 -10.31 3.00
C VAL A 193 20.05 -10.90 4.32
N VAL A 194 19.16 -11.19 5.28
CA VAL A 194 19.62 -11.70 6.59
C VAL A 194 20.21 -13.12 6.50
N THR A 195 19.70 -13.94 5.58
CA THR A 195 20.23 -15.28 5.31
C THR A 195 21.66 -15.22 4.79
N ARG A 196 21.94 -14.31 3.84
CA ARG A 196 23.28 -14.11 3.29
C ARG A 196 24.30 -13.59 4.31
N LEU A 197 23.83 -12.90 5.34
CA LEU A 197 24.65 -12.43 6.45
C LEU A 197 24.93 -13.52 7.50
N GLY A 198 24.42 -14.75 7.29
CA GLY A 198 24.68 -15.90 8.15
C GLY A 198 23.65 -16.15 9.24
N ALA A 199 22.46 -15.52 9.17
CA ALA A 199 21.38 -15.77 10.14
C ALA A 199 21.11 -17.29 10.27
N ALA A 200 21.14 -17.78 11.52
CA ALA A 200 20.93 -19.21 11.78
C ALA A 200 19.44 -19.59 11.70
N ASP A 201 18.60 -18.72 12.25
CA ASP A 201 17.14 -18.85 12.22
C ASP A 201 16.52 -17.49 11.89
N VAL A 202 15.49 -17.50 11.06
CA VAL A 202 14.71 -16.30 10.72
C VAL A 202 13.27 -16.49 11.19
N ILE A 203 12.81 -15.58 12.05
CA ILE A 203 11.47 -15.57 12.60
C ILE A 203 10.75 -14.38 12.01
N ASP A 204 9.89 -14.65 11.05
CA ASP A 204 9.11 -13.60 10.42
C ASP A 204 7.95 -13.16 11.32
N ARG A 205 8.01 -11.91 11.75
CA ARG A 205 7.00 -11.20 12.54
C ARG A 205 6.60 -9.90 11.84
N ARG A 206 6.83 -9.80 10.53
CA ARG A 206 6.35 -8.67 9.75
C ARG A 206 4.84 -8.64 9.82
N ARG A 207 4.33 -7.50 10.27
CA ARG A 207 2.93 -7.16 10.31
C ARG A 207 2.87 -5.71 9.83
N PRO A 208 1.87 -5.32 9.02
CA PRO A 208 1.68 -3.91 8.74
C PRO A 208 1.61 -3.15 10.07
N VAL A 209 2.20 -1.96 10.14
CA VAL A 209 2.10 -1.14 11.35
C VAL A 209 0.62 -0.76 11.51
N VAL A 210 -0.12 -1.50 12.35
CA VAL A 210 -1.47 -1.13 12.75
C VAL A 210 -1.34 -0.03 13.81
N THR A 211 -0.99 1.18 13.38
CA THR A 211 -0.92 2.37 14.26
C THR A 211 -2.30 2.93 14.60
N SER A 212 -3.35 2.34 14.02
CA SER A 212 -4.71 2.85 14.04
C SER A 212 -5.73 1.74 13.82
N GLU A 213 -6.84 1.77 14.56
CA GLU A 213 -8.00 0.91 14.32
C GLU A 213 -8.51 1.12 12.88
N GLY A 214 -8.74 0.02 12.15
CA GLY A 214 -9.36 0.06 10.82
C GLY A 214 -10.83 0.46 10.92
N ALA A 215 -11.42 0.83 9.78
CA ALA A 215 -12.85 1.15 9.72
C ALA A 215 -13.42 0.87 8.33
N VAL A 216 -14.73 0.72 8.27
CA VAL A 216 -15.46 0.59 7.01
C VAL A 216 -16.35 1.82 6.82
N VAL A 217 -16.21 2.49 5.67
CA VAL A 217 -17.04 3.62 5.26
C VAL A 217 -17.93 3.16 4.11
N LEU A 218 -19.23 3.03 4.36
CA LEU A 218 -20.23 2.70 3.36
C LEU A 218 -20.88 3.97 2.81
N PHE A 219 -20.61 4.30 1.54
CA PHE A 219 -21.43 5.22 0.78
C PHE A 219 -22.64 4.48 0.19
N THR A 220 -23.84 4.87 0.59
CA THR A 220 -25.12 4.32 0.07
C THR A 220 -25.96 5.42 -0.57
N GLY A 221 -26.80 5.09 -1.55
CA GLY A 221 -27.56 6.07 -2.32
C GLY A 221 -27.94 5.57 -3.71
N LEU A 222 -28.79 6.32 -4.40
CA LEU A 222 -29.28 5.99 -5.74
C LEU A 222 -28.15 5.83 -6.77
N SER A 223 -28.40 5.09 -7.86
CA SER A 223 -27.51 5.12 -9.03
C SER A 223 -27.35 6.56 -9.51
N GLY A 224 -26.17 6.98 -9.97
CA GLY A 224 -25.96 8.38 -10.37
C GLY A 224 -25.87 9.42 -9.24
N ALA A 225 -26.13 9.03 -7.97
CA ALA A 225 -26.11 9.95 -6.83
C ALA A 225 -24.71 10.52 -6.47
N GLY A 226 -23.62 10.00 -7.04
CA GLY A 226 -22.25 10.50 -6.78
C GLY A 226 -21.39 9.63 -5.87
N LYS A 227 -21.89 8.49 -5.37
CA LYS A 227 -21.16 7.58 -4.45
C LYS A 227 -19.74 7.24 -4.89
N SER A 228 -19.56 6.70 -6.10
CA SER A 228 -18.24 6.30 -6.62
C SER A 228 -17.28 7.48 -6.76
N THR A 229 -17.81 8.68 -7.06
CA THR A 229 -17.01 9.90 -7.14
C THR A 229 -16.53 10.32 -5.76
N LEU A 230 -17.41 10.32 -4.75
CA LEU A 230 -17.02 10.62 -3.37
C LEU A 230 -16.09 9.55 -2.78
N ALA A 231 -16.35 8.26 -3.05
CA ALA A 231 -15.52 7.18 -2.55
C ALA A 231 -14.09 7.24 -3.11
N ARG A 232 -13.92 7.51 -4.41
CA ARG A 232 -12.61 7.73 -5.03
C ARG A 232 -11.92 8.97 -4.48
N ALA A 233 -12.63 10.08 -4.39
CA ALA A 233 -12.07 11.33 -3.84
C ALA A 233 -11.66 11.19 -2.36
N LEU A 234 -12.39 10.38 -1.57
CA LEU A 234 -11.99 10.07 -0.20
C LEU A 234 -10.70 9.25 -0.16
N VAL A 235 -10.58 8.21 -1.01
CA VAL A 235 -9.36 7.39 -1.09
C VAL A 235 -8.16 8.22 -1.53
N GLU A 236 -8.34 9.06 -2.55
CA GLU A 236 -7.31 10.02 -3.01
C GLU A 236 -6.89 10.97 -1.88
N TYR A 237 -7.85 11.54 -1.14
CA TYR A 237 -7.57 12.39 0.01
C TYR A 237 -6.77 11.65 1.09
N LEU A 238 -7.20 10.44 1.44
CA LEU A 238 -6.54 9.64 2.47
C LEU A 238 -5.08 9.33 2.11
N HIS A 239 -4.82 8.96 0.85
CA HIS A 239 -3.46 8.69 0.37
C HIS A 239 -2.60 9.95 0.27
N ALA A 240 -3.19 11.09 -0.10
CA ALA A 240 -2.44 12.34 -0.28
C ALA A 240 -2.13 13.04 1.05
N PHE A 241 -3.02 12.96 2.03
CA PHE A 241 -2.98 13.81 3.22
C PHE A 241 -2.93 13.06 4.55
N THR A 242 -2.93 11.73 4.54
CA THR A 242 -2.86 10.92 5.76
C THR A 242 -1.91 9.73 5.59
N THR A 243 -1.56 9.08 6.70
CA THR A 243 -0.80 7.82 6.69
C THR A 243 -1.70 6.58 6.61
N ARG A 244 -3.01 6.75 6.36
CA ARG A 244 -3.96 5.63 6.34
C ARG A 244 -3.96 4.97 4.96
N SER A 245 -3.79 3.65 4.94
CA SER A 245 -4.05 2.84 3.75
C SER A 245 -5.56 2.65 3.55
N ALA A 246 -6.06 2.93 2.35
CA ALA A 246 -7.46 2.78 2.00
C ALA A 246 -7.67 1.84 0.80
N VAL A 247 -8.70 1.01 0.86
CA VAL A 247 -9.10 0.10 -0.22
C VAL A 247 -10.49 0.49 -0.70
N LEU A 248 -10.59 0.79 -2.01
CA LEU A 248 -11.87 1.09 -2.65
C LEU A 248 -12.59 -0.21 -3.03
N LEU A 249 -13.83 -0.37 -2.55
CA LEU A 249 -14.76 -1.44 -2.94
C LEU A 249 -15.96 -0.82 -3.65
N ASP A 250 -15.74 -0.35 -4.89
CA ASP A 250 -16.79 0.21 -5.73
C ASP A 250 -17.74 -0.88 -6.24
N GLY A 251 -19.04 -0.57 -6.31
CA GLY A 251 -20.06 -1.54 -6.69
C GLY A 251 -19.89 -2.11 -8.10
N ASP A 252 -19.36 -1.35 -9.05
CA ASP A 252 -19.12 -1.85 -10.41
C ASP A 252 -17.86 -2.71 -10.47
N ASP A 253 -16.79 -2.29 -9.78
CA ASP A 253 -15.52 -3.01 -9.74
C ASP A 253 -15.69 -4.36 -9.04
N VAL A 254 -16.35 -4.38 -7.88
CA VAL A 254 -16.67 -5.63 -7.17
C VAL A 254 -17.54 -6.53 -8.02
N ARG A 255 -18.52 -5.99 -8.75
CA ARG A 255 -19.35 -6.80 -9.66
C ARG A 255 -18.53 -7.41 -10.79
N ARG A 256 -17.55 -6.70 -11.32
CA ARG A 256 -16.70 -7.24 -12.40
C ARG A 256 -15.76 -8.32 -11.87
N GLU A 257 -15.10 -8.09 -10.74
CA GLU A 257 -14.00 -8.94 -10.26
C GLU A 257 -14.45 -10.07 -9.33
N LEU A 258 -15.47 -9.84 -8.50
CA LEU A 258 -15.85 -10.75 -7.39
C LEU A 258 -17.31 -11.23 -7.43
N ALA A 259 -18.12 -10.70 -8.33
CA ALA A 259 -19.56 -10.96 -8.40
C ALA A 259 -20.12 -10.96 -9.83
N GLY A 260 -19.30 -11.33 -10.81
CA GLY A 260 -19.66 -11.29 -12.22
C GLY A 260 -20.75 -12.30 -12.60
N GLU A 261 -20.91 -13.34 -11.78
CA GLU A 261 -21.95 -14.34 -11.92
C GLU A 261 -23.30 -13.93 -11.32
N LEU A 262 -23.33 -12.86 -10.51
CA LEU A 262 -24.54 -12.42 -9.82
C LEU A 262 -25.37 -11.49 -10.70
N GLY A 263 -26.67 -11.78 -10.78
CA GLY A 263 -27.64 -10.92 -11.44
C GLY A 263 -27.96 -9.64 -10.64
N PHE A 264 -29.08 -9.03 -10.99
CA PHE A 264 -29.58 -7.81 -10.37
C PHE A 264 -30.87 -8.01 -9.58
N GLY A 265 -31.32 -9.25 -9.37
CA GLY A 265 -32.46 -9.55 -8.51
C GLY A 265 -32.16 -9.30 -7.03
N PRO A 266 -33.19 -9.23 -6.16
CA PRO A 266 -33.00 -8.93 -4.73
C PRO A 266 -32.02 -9.86 -4.01
N ALA A 267 -32.10 -11.18 -4.23
CA ALA A 267 -31.22 -12.16 -3.60
C ALA A 267 -29.75 -12.00 -4.02
N ASP A 268 -29.50 -11.72 -5.29
CA ASP A 268 -28.15 -11.50 -5.83
C ASP A 268 -27.57 -10.17 -5.34
N ARG A 269 -28.41 -9.13 -5.19
CA ARG A 269 -28.00 -7.87 -4.57
C ARG A 269 -27.58 -8.08 -3.11
N ASP A 270 -28.37 -8.81 -2.34
CA ASP A 270 -28.05 -9.10 -0.93
C ASP A 270 -26.75 -9.91 -0.82
N ARG A 271 -26.58 -10.93 -1.65
CA ARG A 271 -25.34 -11.73 -1.71
C ARG A 271 -24.13 -10.88 -2.06
N ASN A 272 -24.24 -9.98 -3.03
CA ASN A 272 -23.18 -9.05 -3.39
C ASN A 272 -22.80 -8.13 -2.23
N LEU A 273 -23.78 -7.58 -1.51
CA LEU A 273 -23.55 -6.73 -0.33
C LEU A 273 -22.86 -7.49 0.80
N ARG A 274 -23.25 -8.75 1.05
CA ARG A 274 -22.56 -9.62 2.03
C ARG A 274 -21.11 -9.88 1.65
N ARG A 275 -20.81 -10.10 0.36
CA ARG A 275 -19.41 -10.24 -0.12
C ARG A 275 -18.60 -8.97 0.12
N ILE A 276 -19.16 -7.81 -0.24
CA ILE A 276 -18.53 -6.51 0.02
C ILE A 276 -18.24 -6.35 1.51
N ALA A 277 -19.23 -6.60 2.38
CA ALA A 277 -19.07 -6.48 3.82
C ALA A 277 -18.00 -7.42 4.37
N TRP A 278 -17.95 -8.67 3.89
CA TRP A 278 -16.93 -9.63 4.32
C TRP A 278 -15.52 -9.15 3.95
N VAL A 279 -15.31 -8.70 2.71
CA VAL A 279 -14.01 -8.17 2.27
C VAL A 279 -13.65 -6.89 3.04
N ALA A 280 -14.62 -5.98 3.22
CA ALA A 280 -14.43 -4.74 3.95
C ALA A 280 -14.02 -5.00 5.42
N ALA A 281 -14.66 -5.97 6.08
CA ALA A 281 -14.30 -6.37 7.43
C ALA A 281 -12.86 -6.89 7.52
N ARG A 282 -12.39 -7.67 6.53
CA ARG A 282 -11.01 -8.17 6.48
C ARG A 282 -9.99 -7.04 6.31
N VAL A 283 -10.30 -6.04 5.47
CA VAL A 283 -9.46 -4.85 5.30
C VAL A 283 -9.37 -4.05 6.61
N ALA A 284 -10.51 -3.84 7.27
CA ALA A 284 -10.55 -3.08 8.52
C ALA A 284 -9.87 -3.81 9.68
N GLU A 285 -9.99 -5.14 9.75
CA GLU A 285 -9.35 -5.98 10.77
C GLU A 285 -7.81 -5.88 10.77
N VAL A 286 -7.19 -5.63 9.61
CA VAL A 286 -5.75 -5.42 9.49
C VAL A 286 -5.34 -3.93 9.59
N GLY A 287 -6.22 -3.05 10.06
CA GLY A 287 -5.95 -1.62 10.26
C GLY A 287 -6.22 -0.72 9.06
N GLY A 288 -6.72 -1.26 7.94
CA GLY A 288 -7.05 -0.49 6.74
C GLY A 288 -8.37 0.27 6.83
N LEU A 289 -8.59 1.19 5.89
CA LEU A 289 -9.90 1.82 5.65
C LEU A 289 -10.56 1.20 4.42
N ALA A 290 -11.65 0.46 4.61
CA ALA A 290 -12.44 -0.04 3.49
C ALA A 290 -13.48 1.02 3.09
N VAL A 291 -13.39 1.56 1.88
CA VAL A 291 -14.33 2.55 1.35
C VAL A 291 -15.24 1.87 0.34
N CYS A 292 -16.50 1.63 0.72
CA CYS A 292 -17.47 0.90 -0.09
C CYS A 292 -18.45 1.86 -0.76
N ALA A 293 -18.79 1.64 -2.05
CA ALA A 293 -19.77 2.46 -2.76
C ALA A 293 -20.91 1.68 -3.47
N PRO A 294 -21.49 0.60 -2.90
CA PRO A 294 -22.66 -0.05 -3.49
C PRO A 294 -23.93 0.80 -3.34
N ILE A 295 -25.02 0.40 -4.01
CA ILE A 295 -26.32 1.06 -3.82
C ILE A 295 -26.86 0.80 -2.40
N ALA A 296 -26.80 -0.45 -1.92
CA ALA A 296 -27.33 -0.89 -0.62
C ALA A 296 -28.76 -0.35 -0.32
N PRO A 297 -29.75 -0.69 -1.17
CA PRO A 297 -31.04 0.00 -1.19
C PRO A 297 -31.96 -0.33 0.00
N PHE A 298 -31.76 -1.45 0.68
CA PHE A 298 -32.63 -1.91 1.77
C PHE A 298 -31.94 -1.74 3.12
N ALA A 299 -32.70 -1.31 4.12
CA ALA A 299 -32.25 -1.18 5.50
C ALA A 299 -31.75 -2.53 6.05
N ALA A 300 -32.47 -3.62 5.77
CA ALA A 300 -32.07 -4.97 6.19
C ALA A 300 -30.68 -5.37 5.66
N SER A 301 -30.37 -5.05 4.41
CA SER A 301 -29.05 -5.36 3.86
C SER A 301 -27.95 -4.49 4.48
N ARG A 302 -28.21 -3.20 4.74
CA ARG A 302 -27.25 -2.33 5.44
C ARG A 302 -27.00 -2.80 6.87
N ALA A 303 -28.05 -3.20 7.59
CA ALA A 303 -27.95 -3.79 8.93
C ALA A 303 -27.12 -5.09 8.90
N ALA A 304 -27.36 -5.99 7.94
CA ALA A 304 -26.57 -7.21 7.79
C ALA A 304 -25.09 -6.92 7.49
N MET A 305 -24.78 -5.87 6.73
CA MET A 305 -23.39 -5.42 6.54
C MET A 305 -22.78 -4.90 7.85
N ARG A 306 -23.54 -4.09 8.60
CA ARG A 306 -23.13 -3.55 9.91
C ARG A 306 -22.82 -4.69 10.89
N ASP A 307 -23.73 -5.64 11.05
CA ASP A 307 -23.57 -6.82 11.92
C ASP A 307 -22.34 -7.67 11.56
N ALA A 308 -21.96 -7.71 10.28
CA ALA A 308 -20.78 -8.45 9.84
C ALA A 308 -19.45 -7.74 10.13
N VAL A 309 -19.47 -6.40 10.26
CA VAL A 309 -18.28 -5.56 10.39
C VAL A 309 -18.03 -5.12 11.84
N GLU A 310 -19.06 -4.64 12.54
CA GLU A 310 -18.94 -4.06 13.89
C GLU A 310 -18.31 -4.97 14.96
N PRO A 311 -18.39 -6.31 14.89
CA PRO A 311 -17.63 -7.16 15.81
C PRO A 311 -16.11 -6.98 15.74
N ARG A 312 -15.58 -6.34 14.69
CA ARG A 312 -14.14 -6.18 14.44
C ARG A 312 -13.70 -4.74 14.27
N SER A 313 -14.55 -3.87 13.74
CA SER A 313 -14.16 -2.51 13.39
C SER A 313 -15.38 -1.58 13.29
N PRO A 314 -15.22 -0.26 13.49
CA PRO A 314 -16.26 0.72 13.25
C PRO A 314 -16.86 0.62 11.83
N PHE A 315 -18.19 0.68 11.75
CA PHE A 315 -18.94 0.73 10.50
C PHE A 315 -19.68 2.06 10.38
N ILE A 316 -19.31 2.84 9.35
CA ILE A 316 -19.74 4.23 9.16
C ILE A 316 -20.59 4.29 7.89
N VAL A 317 -21.83 4.73 8.02
CA VAL A 317 -22.79 4.86 6.92
C VAL A 317 -22.90 6.31 6.49
N VAL A 318 -22.46 6.58 5.26
CA VAL A 318 -22.61 7.87 4.59
C VAL A 318 -23.73 7.76 3.56
N TYR A 319 -24.85 8.42 3.84
CA TYR A 319 -25.99 8.49 2.92
C TYR A 319 -25.76 9.60 1.90
N VAL A 320 -25.70 9.24 0.62
CA VAL A 320 -25.62 10.18 -0.49
C VAL A 320 -27.04 10.47 -0.99
N SER A 321 -27.65 11.52 -0.43
CA SER A 321 -29.08 11.86 -0.53
C SER A 321 -29.48 12.63 -1.78
N THR A 322 -28.68 12.57 -2.83
CA THR A 322 -28.97 13.21 -4.13
C THR A 322 -30.38 12.84 -4.63
N PRO A 323 -31.25 13.82 -4.92
CA PRO A 323 -32.61 13.55 -5.36
C PRO A 323 -32.68 12.69 -6.62
N LEU A 324 -33.71 11.84 -6.72
CA LEU A 324 -33.92 10.95 -7.88
C LEU A 324 -33.92 11.70 -9.20
N ALA A 325 -34.60 12.85 -9.28
CA ALA A 325 -34.67 13.65 -10.50
C ALA A 325 -33.28 14.09 -10.99
N VAL A 326 -32.39 14.50 -10.07
CA VAL A 326 -31.02 14.90 -10.39
C VAL A 326 -30.17 13.68 -10.78
N ALA A 327 -30.35 12.55 -10.08
CA ALA A 327 -29.66 11.30 -10.39
C ALA A 327 -30.04 10.75 -11.78
N GLU A 328 -31.32 10.87 -12.15
CA GLU A 328 -31.88 10.51 -13.44
C GLU A 328 -31.46 11.49 -14.54
N GLU A 329 -31.43 12.80 -14.28
CA GLU A 329 -30.90 13.78 -15.25
C GLU A 329 -29.43 13.48 -15.60
N ARG A 330 -28.63 13.10 -14.60
CA ARG A 330 -27.21 12.80 -14.79
C ARG A 330 -26.94 11.55 -15.63
N ASP A 331 -27.88 10.60 -15.68
CA ASP A 331 -27.81 9.20 -16.16
C ASP A 331 -26.52 8.77 -16.89
N ARG A 332 -25.37 8.80 -16.21
CA ARG A 332 -24.05 8.61 -16.84
C ARG A 332 -23.86 7.24 -17.48
N LYS A 333 -24.72 6.28 -17.12
CA LYS A 333 -24.66 4.89 -17.57
C LYS A 333 -25.83 4.53 -18.50
N GLY A 334 -26.74 5.46 -18.79
CA GLY A 334 -27.96 5.21 -19.57
C GLY A 334 -28.88 4.16 -18.91
N LEU A 335 -28.83 4.01 -17.59
CA LEU A 335 -29.58 2.99 -16.85
C LEU A 335 -30.97 3.46 -16.48
N TYR A 336 -31.15 4.76 -16.21
CA TYR A 336 -32.47 5.33 -15.94
C TYR A 336 -33.33 5.33 -17.19
N GLU A 337 -32.77 5.71 -18.35
CA GLU A 337 -33.46 5.64 -19.64
C GLU A 337 -33.93 4.20 -19.96
N LYS A 338 -33.05 3.22 -19.76
CA LYS A 338 -33.38 1.79 -19.93
C LYS A 338 -34.44 1.32 -18.93
N ALA A 339 -34.42 1.81 -17.71
CA ALA A 339 -35.46 1.49 -16.72
C ALA A 339 -36.81 2.09 -17.10
N ARG A 340 -36.85 3.36 -17.52
CA ARG A 340 -38.06 4.07 -17.96
C ARG A 340 -38.68 3.46 -19.21
N SER A 341 -37.86 2.93 -20.12
CA SER A 341 -38.32 2.20 -21.31
C SER A 341 -38.73 0.75 -21.03
N GLY A 342 -38.64 0.28 -19.78
CA GLY A 342 -39.03 -1.07 -19.38
C GLY A 342 -38.01 -2.15 -19.72
N LEU A 343 -36.82 -1.79 -20.22
CA LEU A 343 -35.73 -2.73 -20.50
C LEU A 343 -35.05 -3.24 -19.21
N ILE A 344 -35.15 -2.49 -18.11
CA ILE A 344 -34.68 -2.89 -16.78
C ILE A 344 -35.85 -2.72 -15.80
N THR A 345 -36.49 -3.82 -15.43
CA THR A 345 -37.69 -3.79 -14.58
C THR A 345 -37.40 -3.49 -13.12
N ASP A 346 -36.38 -4.12 -12.52
CA ASP A 346 -36.12 -4.02 -11.07
C ASP A 346 -35.13 -2.89 -10.69
N PHE A 347 -35.07 -1.81 -11.47
CA PHE A 347 -34.10 -0.74 -11.23
C PHE A 347 -34.44 0.09 -9.98
N THR A 348 -33.45 0.28 -9.09
CA THR A 348 -33.63 1.02 -7.82
C THR A 348 -33.99 2.48 -8.09
N GLY A 349 -35.08 2.95 -7.45
CA GLY A 349 -35.66 4.28 -7.64
C GLY A 349 -36.73 4.34 -8.74
N ILE A 350 -36.87 3.31 -9.57
CA ILE A 350 -37.90 3.22 -10.62
C ILE A 350 -38.87 2.07 -10.35
N GLY A 351 -38.42 0.82 -10.53
CA GLY A 351 -39.23 -0.39 -10.31
C GLY A 351 -38.93 -1.12 -9.00
N SER A 352 -37.88 -0.72 -8.28
CA SER A 352 -37.51 -1.23 -6.96
C SER A 352 -37.26 -0.06 -6.00
N PRO A 353 -37.69 -0.12 -4.73
CA PRO A 353 -37.55 1.02 -3.82
C PRO A 353 -36.10 1.24 -3.37
N TYR A 354 -35.83 2.44 -2.88
CA TYR A 354 -34.65 2.77 -2.09
C TYR A 354 -35.12 3.24 -0.72
N GLU A 355 -34.79 2.50 0.32
CA GLU A 355 -35.13 2.83 1.70
C GLU A 355 -34.09 3.78 2.26
N ILE A 356 -34.51 5.02 2.52
CA ILE A 356 -33.66 6.08 3.10
C ILE A 356 -33.08 5.59 4.43
N PRO A 357 -31.76 5.67 4.67
CA PRO A 357 -31.16 5.26 5.94
C PRO A 357 -31.58 6.18 7.09
N GLU A 358 -32.20 5.62 8.14
CA GLU A 358 -32.53 6.35 9.38
C GLU A 358 -31.33 6.45 10.34
N ASP A 359 -30.35 5.57 10.17
CA ASP A 359 -29.15 5.42 11.01
C ASP A 359 -27.86 5.88 10.29
N ALA A 360 -27.98 6.81 9.33
CA ALA A 360 -26.81 7.38 8.66
C ALA A 360 -25.95 8.19 9.64
N ASP A 361 -24.64 7.95 9.64
CA ASP A 361 -23.68 8.74 10.42
C ASP A 361 -23.42 10.11 9.79
N LEU A 362 -23.63 10.24 8.48
CA LEU A 362 -23.57 11.50 7.73
C LEU A 362 -24.46 11.43 6.49
N GLU A 363 -25.18 12.51 6.24
CA GLU A 363 -25.96 12.71 5.00
C GLU A 363 -25.28 13.76 4.11
N LEU A 364 -25.18 13.47 2.81
CA LEU A 364 -24.53 14.31 1.81
C LEU A 364 -25.41 14.48 0.56
N ASN A 365 -25.84 15.70 0.28
CA ASN A 365 -26.55 16.03 -0.94
C ASN A 365 -25.59 16.56 -2.02
N THR A 366 -25.24 15.72 -3.00
CA THR A 366 -24.31 16.11 -4.09
C THR A 366 -24.96 16.97 -5.18
N ALA A 367 -26.25 17.29 -5.08
CA ALA A 367 -26.89 18.30 -5.93
C ALA A 367 -26.56 19.72 -5.45
N GLU A 368 -26.29 19.88 -4.16
CA GLU A 368 -26.12 21.18 -3.50
C GLU A 368 -24.69 21.40 -2.97
N SER A 369 -23.93 20.32 -2.77
CA SER A 369 -22.57 20.36 -2.25
C SER A 369 -21.53 19.98 -3.30
N SER A 370 -20.38 20.66 -3.26
CA SER A 370 -19.22 20.26 -4.05
C SER A 370 -18.64 18.93 -3.55
N VAL A 371 -17.88 18.22 -4.40
CA VAL A 371 -17.15 17.01 -3.98
C VAL A 371 -16.20 17.32 -2.82
N GLU A 372 -15.51 18.45 -2.88
CA GLU A 372 -14.55 18.86 -1.85
C GLU A 372 -15.24 19.07 -0.49
N ASP A 373 -16.39 19.75 -0.46
CA ASP A 373 -17.14 19.97 0.78
C ASP A 373 -17.69 18.66 1.36
N CYS A 374 -18.14 17.76 0.48
CA CYS A 374 -18.55 16.41 0.88
C CYS A 374 -17.38 15.64 1.53
N ILE A 375 -16.20 15.64 0.91
CA ILE A 375 -15.01 14.97 1.46
C ILE A 375 -14.58 15.59 2.78
N ARG A 376 -14.58 16.93 2.90
CA ARG A 376 -14.31 17.59 4.18
C ARG A 376 -15.29 17.16 5.27
N GLY A 377 -16.57 16.99 4.94
CA GLY A 377 -17.59 16.46 5.85
C GLY A 377 -17.26 15.05 6.33
N VAL A 378 -16.92 14.14 5.40
CA VAL A 378 -16.55 12.77 5.73
C VAL A 378 -15.29 12.72 6.58
N VAL A 379 -14.24 13.46 6.20
CA VAL A 379 -12.98 13.52 6.96
C VAL A 379 -13.21 13.99 8.40
N ARG A 380 -14.00 15.04 8.60
CA ARG A 380 -14.37 15.51 9.95
C ARG A 380 -15.10 14.44 10.76
N LEU A 381 -16.02 13.71 10.14
CA LEU A 381 -16.69 12.59 10.82
C LEU A 381 -15.67 11.52 11.23
N LEU A 382 -14.75 11.14 10.35
CA LEU A 382 -13.72 10.14 10.64
C LEU A 382 -12.79 10.61 11.77
N GLU A 383 -12.45 11.90 11.82
CA GLU A 383 -11.70 12.49 12.94
C GLU A 383 -12.48 12.42 14.26
N GLN A 384 -13.77 12.80 14.25
CA GLN A 384 -14.63 12.75 15.44
C GLN A 384 -14.81 11.33 15.98
N ARG A 385 -14.83 10.34 15.09
CA ARG A 385 -14.92 8.92 15.44
C ARG A 385 -13.57 8.32 15.86
N GLY A 386 -12.49 9.11 15.89
CA GLY A 386 -11.15 8.64 16.24
C GLY A 386 -10.48 7.76 15.17
N VAL A 387 -11.11 7.63 13.99
CA VAL A 387 -10.60 6.84 12.87
C VAL A 387 -9.43 7.56 12.20
N LEU A 388 -9.51 8.88 12.07
CA LEU A 388 -8.40 9.73 11.65
C LEU A 388 -7.86 10.52 12.84
N LYS A 389 -6.55 10.54 13.00
CA LYS A 389 -5.89 11.42 13.96
C LYS A 389 -5.62 12.76 13.28
N ARG A 390 -6.05 13.84 13.92
CA ARG A 390 -5.72 15.19 13.49
C ARG A 390 -4.23 15.43 13.77
N PHE A 391 -3.43 15.63 12.72
CA PHE A 391 -2.08 16.16 12.89
C PHE A 391 -2.23 17.62 13.31
N VAL A 392 -1.90 17.92 14.57
CA VAL A 392 -1.86 19.28 15.13
C VAL A 392 -0.55 19.93 14.78
#